data_AF-A0A081SDQ2-F1
#
_entry.id   AF-A0A081SDQ2-F1
#
_cell.length_a   1.000
_cell.length_b   1.000
_cell.length_c   1.000
_cell.angle_alpha   90.00
_cell.angle_beta   90.00
_cell.angle_gamma   90.00
#
_symmetry.space_group_name_H-M   'P 1'
#
loop_
_entity.id
_entity.type
_entity.pdbx_description
1 polymer ?
#
loop_
_entity_poly.entity_id
_entity_poly.type
_entity_poly.pdbx_seq_one_letter_code
_entity_poly.pdbx_strand_id
1 'polypeptide(L)'
;MTKSTLLAELARFKQDRIRGLLIELDLAEKLDLYEPLRQLVQDTIEAHRSPFIDSLDWDVGDSRFKPDFLVHLFHDDLHEKHLGAGDVSDLARVHSDAELAELLAVMTSLLENIAALGIDGMKLNPTLYEP
;
A
#
# COMPACT_ATOMS: atom_id res chain seq x y z
N MET A 1 9.52 -17.32 5.78
CA MET A 1 8.06 -17.20 5.65
C MET A 1 7.64 -17.94 4.38
N THR A 2 6.46 -18.56 4.30
CA THR A 2 6.03 -19.23 3.05
C THR A 2 5.33 -18.22 2.12
N LYS A 3 5.33 -18.47 0.81
CA LYS A 3 4.54 -17.69 -0.17
C LYS A 3 3.08 -17.50 0.26
N SER A 4 2.43 -18.55 0.73
CA SER A 4 1.03 -18.49 1.18
C SER A 4 0.83 -17.56 2.37
N THR A 5 1.79 -17.52 3.30
CA THR A 5 1.77 -16.61 4.45
C THR A 5 1.97 -15.16 3.99
N LEU A 6 2.91 -14.91 3.08
CA LEU A 6 3.14 -13.57 2.53
C LEU A 6 1.90 -13.00 1.84
N LEU A 7 1.22 -13.82 1.03
CA LEU A 7 0.00 -13.42 0.35
C LEU A 7 -1.14 -13.14 1.33
N ALA A 8 -1.27 -13.93 2.40
CA ALA A 8 -2.28 -13.70 3.43
C ALA A 8 -2.05 -12.37 4.17
N GLU A 9 -0.80 -12.04 4.47
CA GLU A 9 -0.44 -10.75 5.09
C GLU A 9 -0.65 -9.58 4.11
N LEU A 10 -0.27 -9.73 2.84
CA LEU A 10 -0.50 -8.70 1.81
C LEU A 10 -1.99 -8.49 1.52
N ALA A 11 -2.82 -9.53 1.67
CA ALA A 11 -4.27 -9.45 1.46
C ALA A 11 -4.96 -8.42 2.36
N ARG A 12 -4.37 -8.09 3.52
CA ARG A 12 -4.91 -7.03 4.38
C ARG A 12 -4.82 -5.64 3.74
N PHE A 13 -4.00 -5.43 2.71
CA PHE A 13 -3.91 -4.15 2.01
C PHE A 13 -4.73 -4.14 0.71
N LYS A 14 -5.40 -5.24 0.39
CA LYS A 14 -6.19 -5.36 -0.84
C LYS A 14 -7.57 -4.77 -0.63
N GLN A 15 -8.02 -4.01 -1.63
CA GLN A 15 -9.37 -3.47 -1.68
C GLN A 15 -10.04 -3.90 -2.98
N ASP A 16 -11.29 -4.36 -2.91
CA ASP A 16 -12.00 -4.92 -4.07
C ASP A 16 -12.25 -3.91 -5.20
N ARG A 17 -12.11 -2.60 -4.91
CA ARG A 17 -12.44 -1.51 -5.84
C ARG A 17 -11.22 -0.93 -6.55
N ILE A 18 -10.01 -1.32 -6.16
CA ILE A 18 -8.76 -0.81 -6.73
C ILE A 18 -7.86 -1.97 -7.13
N ARG A 19 -6.88 -1.69 -8.00
CA ARG A 19 -5.93 -2.69 -8.49
C ARG A 19 -4.57 -2.41 -7.88
N GLY A 20 -4.15 -3.21 -6.91
CA GLY A 20 -2.90 -3.00 -6.19
C GLY A 20 -3.12 -3.11 -4.69
N LEU A 21 -2.17 -2.60 -3.91
CA LEU A 21 -2.24 -2.56 -2.45
C LEU A 21 -2.40 -1.12 -1.98
N LEU A 22 -3.22 -0.94 -0.95
CA LEU A 22 -3.68 0.36 -0.49
C LEU A 22 -3.66 0.48 1.03
N ILE A 23 -3.29 1.67 1.49
CA ILE A 23 -3.54 2.14 2.85
C ILE A 23 -4.51 3.32 2.74
N GLU A 24 -5.69 3.18 3.35
CA GLU A 24 -6.66 4.27 3.44
C GLU A 24 -6.53 4.97 4.80
N LEU A 25 -6.51 6.31 4.76
CA LEU A 25 -6.56 7.16 5.94
C LEU A 25 -7.94 7.80 6.03
N ASP A 26 -8.79 7.36 6.95
CA ASP A 26 -10.08 8.00 7.24
C ASP A 26 -9.85 9.15 8.23
N LEU A 27 -10.17 10.37 7.80
CA LEU A 27 -9.97 11.59 8.57
C LEU A 27 -11.30 12.19 9.01
N ALA A 28 -11.37 12.63 10.27
CA ALA A 28 -12.57 13.29 10.81
C ALA A 28 -12.89 14.62 10.09
N GLU A 29 -11.86 15.29 9.57
CA GLU A 29 -11.98 16.51 8.78
C GLU A 29 -10.98 16.50 7.61
N LYS A 30 -11.25 17.32 6.59
CA LYS A 30 -10.35 17.39 5.43
C LYS A 30 -9.06 18.12 5.81
N LEU A 31 -7.94 17.40 5.79
CA LEU A 31 -6.60 17.94 5.99
C LEU A 31 -5.81 17.90 4.67
N ASP A 32 -4.94 18.88 4.45
CA ASP A 32 -3.99 18.86 3.33
C ASP A 32 -2.75 18.05 3.73
N LEU A 33 -2.80 16.75 3.45
CA LEU A 33 -1.73 15.80 3.76
C LEU A 33 -0.96 15.35 2.52
N TYR A 34 -1.22 15.94 1.37
CA TYR A 34 -0.64 15.45 0.12
C TYR A 34 0.87 15.46 0.14
N GLU A 35 1.48 16.61 0.42
CA GLU A 35 2.93 16.74 0.43
C GLU A 35 3.60 15.95 1.58
N PRO A 36 3.09 15.97 2.83
CA PRO A 36 3.61 15.13 3.90
C PRO A 36 3.60 13.64 3.57
N LEU A 37 2.50 13.13 3.01
CA LEU A 37 2.37 11.70 2.69
C LEU A 37 3.17 11.33 1.45
N ARG A 38 3.26 12.21 0.45
CA ARG A 38 4.16 12.04 -0.70
C ARG A 38 5.60 11.89 -0.24
N GLN A 39 6.07 12.74 0.67
CA GLN A 39 7.43 12.66 1.21
C GLN A 39 7.63 11.39 2.05
N LEU A 40 6.68 11.03 2.89
CA LEU A 40 6.74 9.80 3.71
C LEU A 40 6.85 8.55 2.85
N VAL A 41 6.07 8.48 1.76
CA VAL A 41 6.14 7.36 0.81
C VAL A 41 7.50 7.31 0.14
N GLN A 42 7.98 8.46 -0.34
CA GLN A 42 9.30 8.57 -0.97
C GLN A 42 10.44 8.13 -0.03
N ASP A 43 10.42 8.60 1.23
CA ASP A 43 11.44 8.25 2.23
C ASP A 43 11.40 6.76 2.59
N THR A 44 10.19 6.19 2.69
CA THR A 44 10.02 4.76 2.99
C THR A 44 10.50 3.89 1.82
N ILE A 45 10.20 4.28 0.58
CA ILE A 45 10.68 3.58 -0.62
C ILE A 45 12.21 3.63 -0.69
N GLU A 46 12.82 4.80 -0.46
CA GLU A 46 14.28 4.93 -0.47
C GLU A 46 14.94 4.08 0.64
N ALA A 47 14.31 3.95 1.81
CA ALA A 47 14.81 3.12 2.90
C ALA A 47 14.76 1.61 2.59
N HIS A 48 13.84 1.19 1.71
CA HIS A 48 13.64 -0.21 1.30
C HIS A 48 14.10 -0.48 -0.13
N ARG A 49 14.93 0.41 -0.68
CA ARG A 49 15.26 0.42 -2.09
C ARG A 49 15.85 -0.90 -2.57
N SER A 50 15.25 -1.45 -3.62
CA SER A 50 15.71 -2.65 -4.31
C SER A 50 15.34 -2.56 -5.79
N PRO A 51 15.93 -3.38 -6.68
CA PRO A 51 15.52 -3.41 -8.09
C PRO A 51 14.03 -3.70 -8.28
N PHE A 52 13.44 -4.51 -7.40
CA PHE A 52 12.02 -4.81 -7.43
C PHE A 52 11.19 -3.60 -6.96
N ILE A 53 11.55 -2.98 -5.84
CA ILE A 53 10.84 -1.79 -5.34
C ILE A 53 10.94 -0.61 -6.33
N ASP A 54 12.10 -0.41 -6.96
CA ASP A 54 12.33 0.61 -8.00
C ASP A 54 11.50 0.35 -9.27
N SER A 55 10.97 -0.86 -9.46
CA SER A 55 10.06 -1.20 -10.57
C SER A 55 8.59 -0.94 -10.25
N LEU A 56 8.25 -0.65 -8.99
CA LEU A 56 6.90 -0.34 -8.57
C LEU A 56 6.60 1.14 -8.79
N ASP A 57 5.43 1.40 -9.33
CA ASP A 57 4.81 2.71 -9.35
C ASP A 57 4.03 2.95 -8.05
N TRP A 58 3.92 4.21 -7.66
CA TRP A 58 3.12 4.58 -6.50
C TRP A 58 2.44 5.93 -6.70
N ASP A 59 1.32 6.10 -6.04
CA ASP A 59 0.57 7.35 -6.04
C ASP A 59 -0.04 7.62 -4.68
N VAL A 60 -0.28 8.90 -4.44
CA VAL A 60 -0.70 9.46 -3.17
C VAL A 60 -1.81 10.46 -3.47
N GLY A 61 -3.03 10.26 -2.96
CA GLY A 61 -4.12 11.14 -3.38
C GLY A 61 -5.41 11.11 -2.57
N ASP A 62 -6.23 12.13 -2.81
CA ASP A 62 -7.57 12.27 -2.25
C ASP A 62 -8.55 11.30 -2.94
N SER A 63 -9.31 10.56 -2.14
CA SER A 63 -10.52 9.91 -2.61
C SER A 63 -11.56 10.95 -3.01
N ARG A 64 -12.20 10.76 -4.18
CA ARG A 64 -13.32 11.62 -4.62
C ARG A 64 -14.61 11.39 -3.84
N PHE A 65 -14.69 10.33 -3.04
CA PHE A 65 -15.93 9.86 -2.43
C PHE A 65 -16.02 10.09 -0.92
N LYS A 66 -14.89 10.32 -0.24
CA LYS A 66 -14.73 10.49 1.21
C LYS A 66 -13.45 11.29 1.50
N PRO A 67 -13.27 11.89 2.69
CA PRO A 67 -12.01 12.51 3.12
C PRO A 67 -10.94 11.44 3.41
N ASP A 68 -10.79 10.49 2.48
CA ASP A 68 -9.85 9.40 2.57
C ASP A 68 -8.61 9.76 1.77
N PHE A 69 -7.45 9.52 2.35
CA PHE A 69 -6.20 9.67 1.64
C PHE A 69 -5.61 8.30 1.32
N LEU A 70 -5.12 8.13 0.10
CA LEU A 70 -4.79 6.83 -0.49
C LEU A 70 -3.28 6.74 -0.75
N VAL A 71 -2.59 5.76 -0.18
CA VAL A 71 -1.22 5.38 -0.60
C VAL A 71 -1.30 4.09 -1.38
N HIS A 72 -1.08 4.19 -2.69
CA HIS A 72 -1.26 3.10 -3.64
C HIS A 72 0.08 2.66 -4.22
N LEU A 73 0.42 1.38 -4.12
CA LEU A 73 1.60 0.76 -4.75
C LEU A 73 1.15 -0.23 -5.83
N PHE A 74 1.60 -0.02 -7.06
CA PHE A 74 1.28 -0.84 -8.24
C PHE A 74 2.52 -1.00 -9.15
N HIS A 75 2.38 -1.67 -10.29
CA HIS A 75 3.47 -1.81 -11.27
C HIS A 75 2.86 -1.76 -12.67
N ASP A 76 3.42 -0.99 -13.59
CA ASP A 76 2.88 -0.90 -14.96
C ASP A 76 2.82 -2.24 -15.72
N ASP A 77 3.72 -3.20 -15.48
CA ASP A 77 3.58 -4.56 -16.03
C ASP A 77 2.40 -5.34 -15.41
N LEU A 78 2.00 -5.03 -14.16
CA LEU A 78 0.73 -5.51 -13.58
C LEU A 78 -0.48 -4.83 -14.23
N HIS A 79 -0.33 -3.61 -14.72
CA HIS A 79 -1.35 -2.85 -15.45
C HIS A 79 -1.58 -3.41 -16.87
N GLU A 80 -0.52 -3.83 -17.56
CA GLU A 80 -0.59 -4.33 -18.95
C GLU A 80 -0.84 -5.85 -19.08
N LYS A 81 -0.36 -6.69 -18.14
CA LYS A 81 -0.29 -8.15 -18.33
C LYS A 81 -1.05 -9.01 -17.30
N HIS A 82 -2.30 -8.68 -16.99
CA HIS A 82 -3.27 -9.54 -16.26
C HIS A 82 -3.55 -9.25 -14.77
N LEU A 83 -3.92 -8.02 -14.40
CA LEU A 83 -4.89 -7.85 -13.29
C LEU A 83 -6.32 -7.88 -13.83
N GLY A 84 -6.73 -9.05 -14.34
CA GLY A 84 -8.14 -9.38 -14.49
C GLY A 84 -8.73 -9.64 -13.11
N ALA A 85 -9.64 -8.78 -12.65
CA ALA A 85 -10.31 -8.85 -11.33
C ALA A 85 -9.47 -8.64 -10.05
N GLY A 86 -8.12 -8.52 -10.13
CA GLY A 86 -7.31 -7.87 -9.10
C GLY A 86 -7.27 -8.56 -7.74
N ASP A 87 -6.86 -9.84 -7.70
CA ASP A 87 -6.68 -10.54 -6.43
C ASP A 87 -5.20 -10.64 -6.02
N VAL A 88 -4.92 -10.63 -4.71
CA VAL A 88 -3.53 -10.73 -4.20
C VAL A 88 -2.86 -12.03 -4.64
N SER A 89 -3.65 -13.06 -4.90
CA SER A 89 -3.17 -14.32 -5.48
C SER A 89 -2.52 -14.17 -6.86
N ASP A 90 -2.82 -13.09 -7.61
CA ASP A 90 -2.15 -12.79 -8.88
C ASP A 90 -0.70 -12.34 -8.67
N LEU A 91 -0.37 -11.67 -7.55
CA LEU A 91 1.02 -11.35 -7.19
C LEU A 91 1.88 -12.62 -7.09
N ALA A 92 1.27 -13.74 -6.69
CA ALA A 92 1.97 -15.01 -6.59
C ALA A 92 2.39 -15.59 -7.94
N ARG A 93 1.77 -15.18 -9.04
CA ARG A 93 2.09 -15.69 -10.39
C ARG A 93 3.31 -14.98 -10.98
N VAL A 94 3.54 -13.75 -10.57
CA VAL A 94 4.54 -12.85 -11.17
C VAL A 94 5.76 -12.62 -10.27
N HIS A 95 5.60 -12.71 -8.94
CA HIS A 95 6.66 -12.41 -7.99
C HIS A 95 7.15 -13.64 -7.23
N SER A 96 8.43 -13.62 -6.92
CA SER A 96 9.10 -14.56 -6.03
C SER A 96 8.75 -14.30 -4.56
N ASP A 97 9.04 -15.27 -3.69
CA ASP A 97 8.82 -15.14 -2.24
C ASP A 97 9.65 -13.98 -1.64
N ALA A 98 10.83 -13.69 -2.20
CA ALA A 98 11.68 -12.58 -1.75
C ALA A 98 11.03 -11.23 -2.07
N GLU A 99 10.56 -11.05 -3.31
CA GLU A 99 9.90 -9.82 -3.75
C GLU A 99 8.58 -9.58 -2.99
N LEU A 100 7.80 -10.64 -2.72
CA LEU A 100 6.59 -10.53 -1.90
C LEU A 100 6.91 -10.15 -0.44
N ALA A 101 8.04 -10.61 0.10
CA ALA A 101 8.50 -10.20 1.43
C ALA A 101 8.97 -8.74 1.46
N GLU A 102 9.66 -8.29 0.41
CA GLU A 102 10.06 -6.88 0.24
C GLU A 102 8.82 -5.97 0.15
N LEU A 103 7.82 -6.35 -0.65
CA LEU A 103 6.57 -5.61 -0.77
C LEU A 103 5.84 -5.51 0.58
N LEU A 104 5.76 -6.63 1.32
CA LEU A 104 5.13 -6.65 2.64
C LEU A 104 5.87 -5.75 3.64
N ALA A 105 7.20 -5.75 3.59
CA ALA A 105 8.02 -4.89 4.44
C ALA A 105 7.74 -3.41 4.16
N VAL A 106 7.74 -3.00 2.89
CA VAL A 106 7.43 -1.61 2.50
C VAL A 106 6.03 -1.20 2.95
N MET A 107 5.00 -2.01 2.65
CA MET A 107 3.62 -1.71 3.04
C MET A 107 3.44 -1.61 4.55
N THR A 108 4.15 -2.46 5.30
CA THR A 108 4.09 -2.44 6.77
C THR A 108 4.79 -1.20 7.32
N SER A 109 5.98 -0.85 6.83
CA SER A 109 6.69 0.35 7.25
C SER A 109 5.94 1.63 6.88
N LEU A 110 5.28 1.67 5.72
CA LEU A 110 4.38 2.78 5.35
C LEU A 110 3.24 2.93 6.37
N LEU A 111 2.55 1.83 6.69
CA LEU A 111 1.45 1.84 7.65
C LEU A 111 1.91 2.35 9.02
N GLU A 112 3.05 1.87 9.52
CA GLU A 112 3.63 2.28 10.80
C GLU A 112 4.06 3.75 10.81
N ASN A 113 4.72 4.21 9.73
CA ASN A 113 5.15 5.60 9.60
C ASN A 113 3.97 6.56 9.52
N ILE A 114 2.90 6.18 8.81
CA ILE A 114 1.66 6.97 8.76
C ILE A 114 1.01 7.01 10.15
N ALA A 115 0.93 5.88 10.86
CA ALA A 115 0.40 5.84 12.22
C ALA A 115 1.18 6.76 13.17
N ALA A 116 2.50 6.83 13.00
CA ALA A 116 3.39 7.67 13.80
C ALA A 116 3.19 9.18 13.56
N LEU A 117 2.48 9.61 12.51
CA LEU A 117 2.11 11.02 12.32
C LEU A 117 1.20 11.52 13.45
N GLY A 118 0.50 10.63 14.17
CA GLY A 118 -0.28 10.98 15.35
C GLY A 118 -1.42 11.97 15.08
N ILE A 119 -2.02 11.91 13.89
CA ILE A 119 -3.11 12.80 13.50
C ILE A 119 -4.36 12.46 14.32
N ASP A 120 -4.87 13.45 15.06
CA ASP A 120 -6.05 13.26 15.91
C ASP A 120 -7.27 12.81 15.09
N GLY A 121 -7.90 11.73 15.54
CA GLY A 121 -9.09 11.17 14.89
C GLY A 121 -8.84 10.42 13.58
N MET A 122 -7.58 10.28 13.14
CA MET A 122 -7.22 9.47 11.98
C MET A 122 -7.42 7.98 12.27
N LYS A 123 -8.05 7.27 11.34
CA LYS A 123 -8.14 5.81 11.36
C LYS A 123 -7.42 5.24 10.14
N LEU A 124 -6.56 4.26 10.38
CA LEU A 124 -5.85 3.55 9.33
C LEU A 124 -6.57 2.27 8.98
N ASN A 125 -6.79 2.08 7.69
CA ASN A 125 -7.46 0.91 7.17
C ASN A 125 -6.55 0.19 6.18
N PRO A 126 -5.89 -0.91 6.62
CA PRO A 126 -5.60 -1.99 5.71
C PRO A 126 -6.90 -2.76 5.48
N THR A 127 -7.59 -3.23 6.54
CA THR A 127 -9.01 -3.70 6.51
C THR A 127 -9.68 -3.78 7.92
N LEU A 128 -9.44 -2.79 8.81
CA LEU A 128 -9.73 -2.69 10.27
C LEU A 128 -8.56 -3.18 11.15
N TYR A 129 -7.68 -2.26 11.56
CA TYR A 129 -6.60 -2.52 12.51
C TYR A 129 -7.16 -2.56 13.96
N GLU A 130 -7.04 -3.70 14.65
CA GLU A 130 -7.09 -3.76 16.12
C GLU A 130 -5.70 -4.18 16.65
N PRO A 131 -5.21 -3.53 17.72
CA PRO A 131 -3.84 -3.68 18.23
C PRO A 131 -3.53 -5.06 18.82
#